data_AF-A0A655AJG2-F1
#
_entry.id   AF-A0A655AJG2-F1
#
_cell.length_a   1.000
_cell.length_b   1.000
_cell.length_c   1.000
_cell.angle_alpha   90.00
_cell.angle_beta   90.00
_cell.angle_gamma   90.00
#
_symmetry.space_group_name_H-M   'P 1'
#
loop_
_entity.id
_entity.type
_entity.pdbx_description
1 polymer ?
#
loop_
_entity_poly.entity_id
_entity_poly.type
_entity_poly.pdbx_seq_one_letter_code
_entity_poly.pdbx_strand_id
1 'polypeptide(L)'
;MNNSWVATTCIAMSVVLGLPIPLVLFDNAANVGLIAGLMFQAGKGDFLLGLLLPHGLLELTAVFLAAAIGMRLGWSVISAGNRPRGQVLAEQGRGVVSVAVGLVGVFLVAGLIEAVVTPSPLPTFVRIAVGIIAEAVFLSYIGYFGRRAAQAGETGDMEDAPDVVPTG
;
A
#
# COMPACT_ATOMS: atom_id res chain seq x y z
N MET A 1 -7.52 5.70 12.99
CA MET A 1 -6.34 4.87 12.63
C MET A 1 -5.63 5.55 11.47
N ASN A 2 -4.30 5.65 11.47
CA ASN A 2 -3.55 6.19 10.33
C ASN A 2 -3.31 5.05 9.32
N ASN A 3 -3.67 5.24 8.05
CA ASN A 3 -3.49 4.23 7.00
C ASN A 3 -2.01 3.86 6.79
N SER A 4 -1.08 4.78 7.06
CA SER A 4 0.37 4.49 7.06
C SER A 4 0.75 3.44 8.11
N TRP A 5 0.09 3.44 9.27
CA TRP A 5 0.27 2.42 10.31
C TRP A 5 -0.31 1.07 9.90
N VAL A 6 -1.47 1.08 9.24
CA VAL A 6 -2.10 -0.14 8.70
C VAL A 6 -1.21 -0.78 7.64
N ALA A 7 -0.68 0.01 6.69
CA ALA A 7 0.24 -0.49 5.67
C ALA A 7 1.54 -1.05 6.27
N THR A 8 2.12 -0.35 7.26
CA THR A 8 3.30 -0.85 7.99
C THR A 8 3.00 -2.17 8.69
N THR A 9 1.82 -2.28 9.33
CA THR A 9 1.37 -3.50 9.98
C THR A 9 1.19 -4.62 8.96
N CYS A 10 0.59 -4.37 7.79
CA CYS A 10 0.45 -5.37 6.73
C CYS A 10 1.81 -5.90 6.25
N ILE A 11 2.80 -5.02 6.07
CA ILE A 11 4.16 -5.42 5.68
C ILE A 11 4.82 -6.20 6.82
N ALA A 12 4.69 -5.78 8.08
CA ALA A 12 5.25 -6.49 9.23
C ALA A 12 4.64 -7.89 9.39
N MET A 13 3.34 -8.04 9.14
CA MET A 13 2.63 -9.32 9.22
C MET A 13 3.02 -10.31 8.12
N SER A 14 3.77 -9.89 7.10
CA SER A 14 4.38 -10.80 6.11
C SER A 14 5.32 -11.83 6.75
N VAL A 15 5.97 -11.48 7.87
CA VAL A 15 6.83 -12.37 8.65
C VAL A 15 6.03 -13.55 9.25
N VAL A 16 4.74 -13.34 9.52
CA VAL A 16 3.82 -14.37 10.04
C VAL A 16 2.95 -14.93 8.91
N LEU A 17 3.60 -15.24 7.78
CA LEU A 17 2.97 -15.80 6.57
C LEU A 17 1.92 -14.90 5.89
N GLY A 18 1.74 -13.66 6.34
CA GLY A 18 0.70 -12.77 5.85
C GLY A 18 -0.73 -13.21 6.22
N LEU A 19 -0.90 -14.26 7.02
CA LEU A 19 -2.21 -14.77 7.44
C LEU A 19 -3.06 -13.74 8.22
N PRO A 20 -2.48 -12.86 9.06
CA PRO A 20 -3.26 -11.85 9.77
C PRO A 20 -3.69 -10.66 8.88
N ILE A 21 -3.14 -10.52 7.68
CA ILE A 21 -3.35 -9.34 6.81
C ILE A 21 -4.83 -9.12 6.47
N PRO A 22 -5.62 -10.15 6.08
CA PRO A 22 -7.05 -9.98 5.82
C PRO A 22 -7.84 -9.47 7.03
N LEU A 23 -7.48 -9.88 8.25
CA LEU A 23 -8.15 -9.42 9.47
C LEU A 23 -7.86 -7.94 9.74
N VAL A 24 -6.61 -7.51 9.52
CA VAL A 24 -6.20 -6.09 9.64
C VAL A 24 -6.93 -5.23 8.60
N LEU A 25 -7.02 -5.70 7.35
CA LEU A 25 -7.79 -5.01 6.30
C LEU A 25 -9.29 -4.93 6.64
N PHE A 26 -9.85 -6.01 7.17
CA PHE A 26 -11.25 -6.05 7.58
C PHE A 26 -11.53 -5.04 8.70
N ASP A 27 -10.68 -4.99 9.73
CA ASP A 27 -10.85 -4.03 10.83
C ASP A 27 -10.73 -2.58 10.35
N ASN A 28 -9.77 -2.29 9.46
CA ASN A 28 -9.67 -0.97 8.84
C ASN A 28 -10.93 -0.61 8.04
N ALA A 29 -11.41 -1.52 7.19
CA ALA A 29 -12.61 -1.33 6.38
C ALA A 29 -13.88 -1.18 7.24
N ALA A 30 -14.02 -1.97 8.30
CA ALA A 30 -15.13 -1.90 9.24
C ALA A 30 -15.17 -0.55 9.97
N ASN A 31 -14.01 -0.06 10.42
CA ASN A 31 -13.90 1.25 11.07
C ASN A 31 -14.27 2.40 10.11
N VAL A 32 -13.77 2.37 8.86
CA VAL A 32 -14.14 3.36 7.84
C VAL A 32 -15.63 3.29 7.53
N GLY A 33 -16.17 2.08 7.35
CA GLY A 33 -17.59 1.85 7.07
C GLY A 33 -18.51 2.32 8.20
N LEU A 34 -18.12 2.12 9.45
CA LEU A 34 -18.86 2.59 10.62
C LEU A 34 -18.93 4.13 10.65
N ILE A 35 -17.80 4.81 10.49
CA ILE A 35 -17.73 6.28 10.46
C ILE A 35 -18.56 6.81 9.28
N ALA A 36 -18.45 6.19 8.12
CA ALA A 36 -19.25 6.53 6.95
C ALA A 36 -20.74 6.38 7.21
N GLY A 37 -21.18 5.22 7.72
CA GLY A 37 -22.58 4.98 8.04
C GLY A 37 -23.19 6.03 8.97
N LEU A 38 -22.46 6.39 10.04
CA LEU A 38 -22.90 7.42 10.99
C LEU A 38 -22.97 8.81 10.36
N MET A 39 -21.96 9.21 9.56
CA MET A 39 -21.90 10.52 8.92
C MET A 39 -22.96 10.69 7.82
N PHE A 40 -23.19 9.67 7.01
CA PHE A 40 -24.26 9.68 6.01
C PHE A 40 -25.64 9.76 6.67
N GLN A 41 -25.87 8.99 7.74
CA GLN A 41 -27.11 9.06 8.50
C GLN A 41 -27.34 10.44 9.14
N ALA A 42 -26.28 11.11 9.57
CA ALA A 42 -26.33 12.47 10.14
C ALA A 42 -26.42 13.60 9.07
N GLY A 43 -26.53 13.27 7.78
CA GLY A 43 -26.54 14.27 6.70
C GLY A 43 -25.20 14.99 6.48
N LYS A 44 -24.09 14.40 6.95
CA LYS A 44 -22.72 14.92 6.86
C LYS A 44 -21.85 14.11 5.87
N GLY A 45 -22.48 13.35 4.97
CA GLY A 45 -21.79 12.52 3.96
C GLY A 45 -20.82 13.34 3.10
N ASP A 46 -21.26 14.46 2.53
CA ASP A 46 -20.41 15.30 1.66
C ASP A 46 -19.20 15.87 2.40
N PHE A 47 -19.37 16.21 3.68
CA PHE A 47 -18.26 16.68 4.52
C PHE A 47 -17.24 15.56 4.75
N LEU A 48 -17.72 14.35 5.08
CA LEU A 48 -16.86 13.18 5.23
C LEU A 48 -16.11 12.87 3.93
N LEU A 49 -16.80 12.83 2.79
CA LEU A 49 -16.18 12.52 1.50
C LEU A 49 -15.13 13.57 1.13
N GLY A 50 -15.41 14.85 1.37
CA GLY A 50 -14.46 15.94 1.14
C GLY A 50 -13.24 15.92 2.05
N LEU A 51 -13.37 15.33 3.25
CA LEU A 51 -12.25 15.11 4.16
C LEU A 51 -11.45 13.85 3.77
N LEU A 52 -12.15 12.75 3.47
CA LEU A 52 -11.56 11.43 3.33
C LEU A 52 -11.00 11.16 1.92
N LEU A 53 -11.76 11.43 0.87
CA LEU A 53 -11.40 11.00 -0.49
C LEU A 53 -10.16 11.68 -1.11
N PRO A 54 -9.82 12.96 -0.84
CA PRO A 54 -8.71 13.61 -1.52
C PRO A 54 -7.37 12.88 -1.33
N HIS A 55 -7.07 12.43 -0.11
CA HIS A 55 -5.85 11.69 0.20
C HIS A 55 -6.12 10.20 0.47
N GLY A 56 -7.28 9.87 1.04
CA GLY A 56 -7.60 8.51 1.48
C GLY A 56 -7.73 7.49 0.35
N LEU A 57 -8.00 7.91 -0.89
CA LEU A 57 -7.97 7.00 -2.06
C LEU A 57 -6.56 6.41 -2.25
N LEU A 58 -5.54 7.28 -2.35
CA LEU A 58 -4.14 6.86 -2.49
C LEU A 58 -3.68 6.02 -1.30
N GLU A 59 -4.05 6.41 -0.09
CA GLU A 59 -3.66 5.68 1.11
C GLU A 59 -4.26 4.28 1.16
N LEU A 60 -5.54 4.12 0.80
CA LEU A 60 -6.19 2.81 0.77
C LEU A 60 -5.58 1.92 -0.31
N THR A 61 -5.31 2.46 -1.50
CA THR A 61 -4.63 1.72 -2.56
C THR A 61 -3.22 1.29 -2.12
N ALA A 62 -2.48 2.18 -1.45
CA ALA A 62 -1.18 1.86 -0.86
C ALA A 62 -1.27 0.74 0.20
N VAL A 63 -2.27 0.78 1.07
CA VAL A 63 -2.55 -0.28 2.07
C VAL A 63 -2.86 -1.61 1.39
N PHE A 64 -3.68 -1.62 0.33
CA PHE A 64 -3.97 -2.85 -0.42
C PHE A 64 -2.74 -3.40 -1.14
N LEU A 65 -1.89 -2.53 -1.69
CA LEU A 65 -0.63 -2.94 -2.32
C LEU A 65 0.34 -3.53 -1.29
N ALA A 66 0.49 -2.89 -0.13
CA ALA A 66 1.26 -3.41 1.00
C ALA A 66 0.76 -4.80 1.45
N ALA A 67 -0.56 -4.95 1.58
CA ALA A 67 -1.19 -6.21 1.97
C ALA A 67 -0.96 -7.31 0.93
N ALA A 68 -1.15 -7.02 -0.36
CA ALA A 68 -0.94 -7.98 -1.44
C ALA A 68 0.50 -8.50 -1.47
N ILE A 69 1.47 -7.60 -1.32
CA ILE A 69 2.89 -7.94 -1.33
C ILE A 69 3.28 -8.68 -0.06
N GLY A 70 2.78 -8.26 1.10
CA GLY A 70 3.01 -8.96 2.37
C GLY A 70 2.47 -10.39 2.35
N MET A 71 1.27 -10.61 1.80
CA MET A 71 0.71 -11.94 1.60
C MET A 71 1.52 -12.77 0.58
N ARG A 72 1.99 -12.16 -0.51
CA ARG A 72 2.84 -12.83 -1.50
C ARG A 72 4.16 -13.31 -0.89
N LEU A 73 4.81 -12.47 -0.08
CA LEU A 73 6.02 -12.84 0.64
C LEU A 73 5.75 -13.97 1.62
N GLY A 74 4.67 -13.87 2.41
CA GLY A 74 4.24 -14.94 3.31
C GLY A 74 3.98 -16.27 2.61
N TRP A 75 3.34 -16.24 1.43
CA TRP A 75 3.08 -17.42 0.62
C TRP A 75 4.36 -18.08 0.08
N SER A 76 5.41 -17.30 -0.21
CA SER A 76 6.70 -17.83 -0.68
C SER A 76 7.39 -18.74 0.35
N VAL A 77 7.11 -18.57 1.64
CA VAL A 77 7.59 -19.46 2.71
C VAL A 77 6.90 -20.83 2.63
N ILE A 78 5.62 -20.85 2.28
CA ILE A 78 4.79 -22.06 2.16
C ILE A 78 5.13 -22.79 0.86
N SER A 79 5.20 -22.06 -0.25
CA SER A 79 5.41 -22.59 -1.61
C SER A 79 6.83 -22.33 -2.13
N ALA A 80 7.84 -22.69 -1.33
CA ALA A 80 9.25 -22.51 -1.71
C ALA A 80 9.77 -23.57 -2.72
N GLY A 81 8.99 -24.60 -3.01
CA GLY A 81 9.40 -25.73 -3.84
C GLY A 81 10.58 -26.50 -3.23
N ASN A 82 11.58 -26.82 -4.06
CA ASN A 82 12.80 -27.53 -3.64
C ASN A 82 13.92 -26.61 -3.14
N ARG A 83 13.68 -25.29 -3.08
CA ARG A 83 14.70 -24.31 -2.67
C ARG A 83 14.68 -24.10 -1.14
N PRO A 84 15.82 -23.79 -0.51
CA PRO A 84 15.86 -23.41 0.88
C PRO A 84 14.97 -22.20 1.15
N ARG A 85 14.05 -22.30 2.12
CA ARG A 85 13.07 -21.24 2.43
C ARG A 85 13.72 -19.89 2.73
N GLY A 86 14.87 -19.89 3.41
CA GLY A 86 15.62 -18.68 3.71
C GLY A 86 16.13 -17.95 2.48
N GLN A 87 16.58 -18.70 1.45
CA GLN A 87 17.04 -18.13 0.19
C GLN A 87 15.88 -17.50 -0.60
N VAL A 88 14.75 -18.22 -0.71
CA VAL A 88 13.54 -17.70 -1.38
C VAL A 88 13.03 -16.44 -0.68
N LEU A 89 13.05 -16.42 0.66
CA LEU A 89 12.62 -15.28 1.44
C LEU A 89 13.55 -14.07 1.27
N ALA A 90 14.87 -14.28 1.20
CA ALA A 90 15.84 -13.21 0.96
C ALA A 90 15.66 -12.59 -0.44
N GLU A 91 15.52 -13.43 -1.48
CA GLU A 91 15.27 -12.99 -2.86
C GLU A 91 13.95 -12.20 -2.97
N GLN A 92 12.84 -12.78 -2.52
CA GLN A 92 11.52 -12.14 -2.63
C GLN A 92 11.38 -10.95 -1.68
N GLY A 93 12.03 -10.98 -0.51
CA GLY A 93 12.01 -9.92 0.48
C GLY A 93 12.64 -8.62 -0.03
N ARG A 94 13.68 -8.70 -0.88
CA ARG A 94 14.31 -7.52 -1.49
C ARG A 94 13.36 -6.77 -2.42
N GLY A 95 12.58 -7.49 -3.21
CA GLY A 95 11.49 -6.91 -4.00
C GLY A 95 10.43 -6.23 -3.11
N VAL A 96 10.13 -6.80 -1.93
CA VAL A 96 9.20 -6.18 -0.96
C VAL A 96 9.75 -4.88 -0.40
N VAL A 97 11.06 -4.82 -0.10
CA VAL A 97 11.72 -3.58 0.36
C VAL A 97 11.60 -2.48 -0.68
N SER A 98 11.86 -2.78 -1.96
CA SER A 98 11.72 -1.82 -3.05
C SER A 98 10.30 -1.25 -3.14
N VAL A 99 9.27 -2.09 -2.95
CA VAL A 99 7.89 -1.58 -2.92
C VAL A 99 7.58 -0.81 -1.64
N ALA A 100 8.08 -1.23 -0.48
CA ALA A 100 7.92 -0.49 0.77
C ALA A 100 8.48 0.94 0.64
N VAL A 101 9.65 1.10 0.04
CA VAL A 101 10.23 2.43 -0.27
C VAL A 101 9.34 3.22 -1.22
N GLY A 102 8.81 2.58 -2.27
CA GLY A 102 7.84 3.21 -3.17
C GLY A 102 6.58 3.70 -2.44
N LEU A 103 6.05 2.89 -1.52
CA LEU A 103 4.88 3.24 -0.72
C LEU A 103 5.14 4.42 0.23
N VAL A 104 6.34 4.59 0.77
CA VAL A 104 6.71 5.80 1.53
C VAL A 104 6.51 7.05 0.66
N GLY A 105 6.95 7.01 -0.61
CA GLY A 105 6.70 8.09 -1.56
C GLY A 105 5.21 8.36 -1.78
N VAL A 106 4.40 7.32 -1.91
CA VAL A 106 2.94 7.45 -2.06
C VAL A 106 2.30 8.08 -0.82
N PHE A 107 2.69 7.67 0.39
CA PHE A 107 2.19 8.26 1.63
C PHE A 107 2.62 9.73 1.80
N LEU A 108 3.82 10.11 1.33
CA LEU A 108 4.24 11.51 1.33
C LEU A 108 3.37 12.35 0.39
N VAL A 109 3.02 11.84 -0.79
CA VAL A 109 2.10 12.52 -1.71
C VAL A 109 0.70 12.62 -1.09
N ALA A 110 0.20 11.55 -0.47
CA ALA A 110 -1.09 11.56 0.22
C ALA A 110 -1.11 12.59 1.36
N GLY A 111 -0.07 12.62 2.21
CA GLY A 111 0.07 13.61 3.28
C GLY A 111 0.22 15.05 2.77
N LEU A 112 0.84 15.26 1.60
CA LEU A 112 0.88 16.57 0.95
C LEU A 112 -0.51 17.00 0.47
N ILE A 113 -1.27 16.08 -0.15
CA ILE A 113 -2.66 16.33 -0.53
C ILE A 113 -3.49 16.64 0.71
N GLU A 114 -3.28 15.91 1.81
CA GLU A 114 -3.94 16.19 3.08
C GLU A 114 -3.62 17.61 3.57
N ALA A 115 -2.34 17.97 3.63
CA ALA A 115 -1.90 19.26 4.17
C ALA A 115 -2.37 20.47 3.32
N VAL A 116 -2.51 20.29 2.00
CA VAL A 116 -2.79 21.41 1.07
C VAL A 116 -4.25 21.43 0.61
N VAL A 117 -4.80 20.28 0.26
CA VAL A 117 -6.14 20.17 -0.38
C VAL A 117 -7.23 20.03 0.67
N THR A 118 -7.01 19.23 1.72
CA THR A 118 -8.02 19.00 2.78
C THR A 118 -8.44 20.30 3.50
N PRO A 119 -7.54 21.21 3.92
CA PRO A 119 -7.94 22.47 4.57
C PRO A 119 -8.30 23.59 3.60
N SER A 120 -8.15 23.39 2.28
CA SER A 120 -8.40 24.43 1.29
C SER A 120 -9.87 24.90 1.29
N PRO A 121 -10.18 26.13 0.85
CA PRO A 121 -11.57 26.60 0.72
C PRO A 121 -12.26 26.05 -0.54
N LEU A 122 -11.66 25.08 -1.24
CA LEU A 122 -12.20 24.55 -2.50
C LEU A 122 -13.53 23.81 -2.28
N PRO A 123 -14.45 23.81 -3.26
CA PRO A 123 -15.64 22.97 -3.22
C PRO A 123 -15.27 21.48 -3.08
N THR A 124 -16.10 20.72 -2.37
CA THR A 124 -15.89 19.28 -2.11
C THR A 124 -15.57 18.49 -3.39
N PHE A 125 -16.31 18.74 -4.48
CA PHE A 125 -16.09 18.02 -5.74
C PHE A 125 -14.68 18.25 -6.31
N VAL A 126 -14.11 19.44 -6.14
CA VAL A 126 -12.76 19.76 -6.63
C VAL A 126 -11.72 18.99 -5.83
N ARG A 127 -11.88 18.92 -4.49
CA ARG A 127 -10.97 18.15 -3.63
C ARG A 127 -10.99 16.66 -3.99
N ILE A 128 -12.20 16.12 -4.21
CA ILE A 128 -12.38 14.73 -4.65
C ILE A 128 -11.71 14.50 -6.01
N ALA A 129 -11.89 15.42 -6.96
CA ALA A 129 -11.26 15.31 -8.29
C ALA A 129 -9.73 15.28 -8.21
N VAL A 130 -9.11 16.07 -7.33
CA VAL A 130 -7.66 16.02 -7.10
C VAL A 130 -7.23 14.63 -6.62
N GLY A 131 -7.95 14.04 -5.66
CA GLY A 131 -7.67 12.68 -5.18
C GLY A 131 -7.81 11.63 -6.28
N ILE A 132 -8.87 11.70 -7.10
CA ILE A 132 -9.09 10.80 -8.24
C ILE A 132 -7.96 10.91 -9.26
N ILE A 133 -7.51 12.14 -9.58
CA ILE A 133 -6.41 12.36 -10.51
C ILE A 133 -5.11 11.77 -9.95
N ALA A 134 -4.83 12.01 -8.68
CA ALA A 134 -3.63 11.51 -8.03
C ALA A 134 -3.60 9.96 -8.01
N GLU A 135 -4.73 9.35 -7.67
CA GLU A 135 -4.94 7.89 -7.75
C GLU A 135 -4.77 7.36 -9.18
N ALA A 136 -5.39 8.01 -10.17
CA ALA A 136 -5.28 7.60 -11.57
C ALA A 136 -3.84 7.69 -12.10
N VAL A 137 -3.09 8.73 -11.70
CA VAL A 137 -1.66 8.87 -12.00
C VAL A 137 -0.88 7.73 -11.38
N PHE A 138 -1.12 7.41 -10.11
CA PHE A 138 -0.46 6.31 -9.43
C PHE A 138 -0.75 4.95 -10.09
N LEU A 139 -2.02 4.64 -10.36
CA LEU A 139 -2.44 3.41 -11.04
C LEU A 139 -1.85 3.31 -12.46
N SER A 140 -1.81 4.43 -13.19
CA SER A 140 -1.19 4.48 -14.52
C SER A 140 0.30 4.25 -14.46
N TYR A 141 0.98 4.84 -13.46
CA TYR A 141 2.41 4.64 -13.24
C TYR A 141 2.74 3.17 -12.97
N ILE A 142 2.08 2.53 -11.99
CA ILE A 142 2.32 1.12 -11.67
C ILE A 142 1.93 0.20 -12.84
N GLY A 143 0.84 0.51 -13.57
CA GLY A 143 0.38 -0.29 -14.69
C GLY A 143 1.32 -0.22 -15.90
N TYR A 144 1.83 0.97 -16.21
CA TYR A 144 2.75 1.17 -17.33
C TYR A 144 4.16 0.66 -17.02
N PHE A 145 4.77 1.16 -15.95
CA PHE A 145 6.15 0.79 -15.59
C PHE A 145 6.24 -0.62 -15.03
N GLY A 146 5.25 -1.07 -14.25
CA GLY A 146 5.22 -2.44 -13.72
C GLY A 146 5.09 -3.50 -14.83
N ARG A 147 4.27 -3.26 -15.86
CA ARG A 147 4.19 -4.19 -17.02
C ARG A 147 5.50 -4.25 -17.79
N ARG A 148 6.15 -3.10 -18.00
CA ARG A 148 7.43 -3.04 -18.71
C ARG A 148 8.55 -3.72 -17.93
N ALA A 149 8.62 -3.51 -16.62
CA ALA A 149 9.56 -4.17 -15.72
C ALA A 149 9.34 -5.70 -15.72
N ALA A 150 8.10 -6.15 -15.60
CA ALA A 150 7.77 -7.58 -15.65
C ALA A 150 8.15 -8.22 -16.99
N GLN A 151 7.99 -7.51 -18.11
CA GLN A 151 8.42 -7.99 -19.43
C GLN A 151 9.95 -8.05 -19.58
N ALA A 152 10.67 -7.15 -18.91
CA ALA A 152 12.13 -7.14 -18.88
C ALA A 152 12.73 -8.17 -17.91
N GLY A 153 11.91 -8.86 -17.10
CA GLY A 153 12.37 -9.80 -16.09
C GLY A 153 12.87 -9.14 -14.80
N GLU A 154 12.63 -7.84 -14.62
CA GLU A 154 13.01 -7.07 -13.44
C GLU A 154 12.17 -7.49 -12.24
N THR A 155 12.83 -7.94 -11.17
CA THR A 155 12.15 -8.42 -9.94
C THR A 155 12.10 -7.35 -8.84
N GLY A 156 12.67 -6.17 -9.07
CA GLY A 156 12.86 -5.12 -8.06
C GLY A 156 13.99 -5.46 -7.06
N ASP A 157 14.80 -6.43 -7.44
CA ASP A 157 16.06 -6.82 -6.82
C ASP A 157 17.07 -5.66 -6.98
N MET A 158 17.50 -5.07 -5.87
CA MET A 158 18.64 -4.16 -5.90
C MET A 158 19.91 -5.02 -6.05
N GLU A 159 20.47 -5.04 -7.26
CA GLU A 159 21.63 -5.84 -7.71
C GLU A 159 22.92 -5.66 -6.86
N ASP A 160 22.91 -4.83 -5.81
CA ASP A 160 24.10 -4.40 -5.06
C ASP A 160 23.96 -4.57 -3.53
N ALA A 161 23.22 -5.58 -3.08
CA ALA A 161 23.28 -6.01 -1.68
C ALA A 161 24.58 -6.82 -1.47
N PRO A 162 25.47 -6.47 -0.53
CA PRO A 162 26.76 -7.14 -0.40
C PRO A 162 26.54 -8.61 -0.04
N ASP A 163 26.88 -9.48 -1.00
CA ASP A 163 27.03 -10.91 -0.79
C ASP A 163 28.16 -11.16 0.20
N VAL A 164 27.81 -11.29 1.48
CA VAL A 164 28.70 -11.87 2.49
C VAL A 164 27.85 -12.72 3.43
N VAL A 165 27.93 -14.04 3.33
CA VAL A 165 28.91 -14.85 4.07
C VAL A 165 29.08 -16.22 3.39
N PRO A 166 30.31 -16.68 3.07
CA PRO A 166 30.55 -18.07 2.74
C PRO A 166 30.44 -18.91 4.02
N THR A 167 29.42 -19.76 4.13
CA THR A 167 29.42 -20.84 5.12
C THR A 167 30.15 -22.03 4.50
N GLY A 168 31.42 -22.19 4.87
CA GLY A 168 32.17 -23.45 4.70
C GLY A 168 31.71 -24.53 5.67
#